data_AF-A0A7K1ZPT1-F1
#
_entry.id   AF-A0A7K1ZPT1-F1
#
_cell.length_a   1.000
_cell.length_b   1.000
_cell.length_c   1.000
_cell.angle_alpha   90.00
_cell.angle_beta   90.00
_cell.angle_gamma   90.00
#
_symmetry.space_group_name_H-M   'P 1'
#
loop_
_entity.id
_entity.type
_entity.pdbx_description
1 polymer ?
#
loop_
_entity_poly.entity_id
_entity_poly.type
_entity_poly.pdbx_seq_one_letter_code
_entity_poly.pdbx_strand_id
1 'polypeptide(L)'
;LHSNHGSYVASVFDVAHDNGLRTGAFVSKSKFSIYDQSYDEISGAEDITGPDNGKDKIDMYLFDDDSEVLVDDFISVMRTAPFHLSFLHLRDPDAHGHGTGWMRPNYLEAVEEMDRLLGKLFDLVENDPALKGNTTIIVTSDHGGTAYGHTDSSVEEHYVIPFYTWGKGVTRGVDLYTSNANSR
;
A
#
# COMPACT_ATOMS: atom_id res chain seq x y z
N LEU A 1 10.47 -13.64 -5.67
CA LEU A 1 9.29 -14.33 -5.07
C LEU A 1 9.00 -15.66 -5.76
N HIS A 2 8.80 -15.63 -7.08
CA HIS A 2 8.38 -16.78 -7.91
C HIS A 2 9.23 -18.04 -7.74
N SER A 3 10.56 -17.90 -7.69
CA SER A 3 11.47 -19.04 -7.53
C SER A 3 11.28 -19.80 -6.21
N ASN A 4 10.91 -19.10 -5.13
CA ASN A 4 10.61 -19.74 -3.84
C ASN A 4 9.25 -20.47 -3.88
N HIS A 5 8.30 -19.96 -4.64
CA HIS A 5 7.00 -20.60 -4.84
C HIS A 5 7.06 -21.80 -5.82
N GLY A 6 7.98 -21.76 -6.79
CA GLY A 6 8.11 -22.77 -7.84
C GLY A 6 7.27 -22.48 -9.09
N SER A 7 6.52 -21.38 -9.09
CA SER A 7 5.81 -20.86 -10.26
C SER A 7 5.63 -19.35 -10.11
N TYR A 8 5.25 -18.69 -11.20
CA TYR A 8 4.77 -17.31 -11.14
C TYR A 8 3.58 -17.20 -10.18
N VAL A 9 3.56 -16.13 -9.39
CA VAL A 9 2.45 -15.76 -8.50
C VAL A 9 1.96 -14.39 -8.94
N ALA A 10 0.77 -14.33 -9.54
CA ALA A 10 0.17 -13.06 -9.95
C ALA A 10 -0.22 -12.21 -8.74
N SER A 11 -0.10 -10.90 -8.91
CA SER A 11 -0.41 -9.86 -7.94
C SER A 11 -1.54 -8.96 -8.42
N VAL A 12 -1.92 -7.99 -7.60
CA VAL A 12 -2.85 -6.92 -8.03
C VAL A 12 -2.25 -6.03 -9.12
N PHE A 13 -0.92 -5.97 -9.22
CA PHE A 13 -0.24 -5.20 -10.25
C PHE A 13 -0.48 -5.80 -11.63
N ASP A 14 -0.41 -7.13 -11.77
CA ASP A 14 -0.78 -7.84 -13.01
C ASP A 14 -2.19 -7.46 -13.47
N VAL A 15 -3.16 -7.46 -12.55
CA VAL A 15 -4.55 -7.15 -12.89
C VAL A 15 -4.69 -5.74 -13.48
N ALA A 16 -4.00 -4.75 -12.91
CA ALA A 16 -4.05 -3.38 -13.40
C ALA A 16 -3.23 -3.23 -14.70
N HIS A 17 -1.97 -3.67 -14.67
CA HIS A 17 -1.00 -3.48 -15.74
C HIS A 17 -1.44 -4.17 -17.04
N ASP A 18 -1.90 -5.42 -16.98
CA ASP A 18 -2.35 -6.19 -18.16
C ASP A 18 -3.62 -5.58 -18.80
N ASN A 19 -4.30 -4.66 -18.10
CA ASN A 19 -5.41 -3.85 -18.62
C ASN A 19 -4.97 -2.46 -19.10
N GLY A 20 -3.67 -2.25 -19.31
CA GLY A 20 -3.09 -0.98 -19.77
C GLY A 20 -3.15 0.14 -18.73
N LEU A 21 -3.29 -0.20 -17.45
CA LEU A 21 -3.36 0.77 -16.37
C LEU A 21 -1.99 0.95 -15.73
N ARG A 22 -1.55 2.21 -15.63
CA ARG A 22 -0.30 2.57 -14.95
C ARG A 22 -0.32 2.25 -13.45
N THR A 23 0.75 1.66 -12.97
CA THR A 23 0.95 1.13 -11.62
C THR A 23 2.15 1.76 -10.92
N GLY A 24 2.16 1.80 -9.59
CA GLY A 24 3.32 2.28 -8.84
C GLY A 24 3.42 1.71 -7.43
N ALA A 25 4.64 1.56 -6.94
CA ALA A 25 4.93 1.08 -5.59
C ALA A 25 5.95 1.99 -4.90
N PHE A 26 5.53 2.62 -3.81
CA PHE A 26 6.30 3.58 -3.02
C PHE A 26 6.44 3.00 -1.62
N VAL A 27 7.65 2.66 -1.19
CA VAL A 27 7.85 1.85 0.02
C VAL A 27 8.99 2.37 0.87
N SER A 28 8.78 2.51 2.18
CA SER A 28 9.86 2.95 3.08
C SER A 28 10.63 1.84 3.76
N LYS A 29 10.40 0.56 3.41
CA LYS A 29 11.10 -0.58 4.01
C LYS A 29 11.78 -1.44 2.94
N SER A 30 13.09 -1.66 3.09
CA SER A 30 13.95 -2.26 2.07
C SER A 30 13.53 -3.67 1.60
N LYS A 31 12.85 -4.44 2.47
CA LYS A 31 12.33 -5.78 2.14
C LYS A 31 11.33 -5.77 0.98
N PHE A 32 10.70 -4.63 0.70
CA PHE A 32 9.76 -4.49 -0.41
C PHE A 32 10.42 -4.41 -1.79
N SER A 33 11.75 -4.35 -1.85
CA SER A 33 12.50 -4.57 -3.11
C SER A 33 12.17 -5.92 -3.76
N ILE A 34 11.64 -6.88 -3.00
CA ILE A 34 11.12 -8.14 -3.53
C ILE A 34 9.96 -7.94 -4.51
N TYR A 35 9.16 -6.87 -4.40
CA TYR A 35 8.07 -6.61 -5.33
C TYR A 35 8.63 -6.22 -6.69
N ASP A 36 9.49 -5.21 -6.74
CA ASP A 36 10.20 -4.79 -7.94
C ASP A 36 10.89 -5.97 -8.63
N GLN A 37 11.76 -6.70 -7.90
CA GLN A 37 12.47 -7.88 -8.44
C GLN A 37 11.56 -9.03 -8.90
N SER A 38 10.32 -9.11 -8.41
CA SER A 38 9.40 -10.18 -8.80
C SER A 38 8.53 -9.79 -9.98
N TYR A 39 8.28 -8.50 -10.15
CA TYR A 39 7.32 -8.00 -11.12
C TYR A 39 7.98 -7.10 -12.18
N ASP A 40 9.31 -7.07 -12.26
CA ASP A 40 10.11 -6.35 -13.26
C ASP A 40 10.01 -6.93 -14.69
N GLU A 41 10.70 -6.30 -15.65
CA GLU A 41 10.71 -6.72 -17.05
C GLU A 41 11.30 -8.12 -17.29
N ILE A 42 12.10 -8.63 -16.34
CA ILE A 42 12.77 -9.92 -16.43
C ILE A 42 11.87 -11.03 -15.87
N SER A 43 11.27 -10.80 -14.71
CA SER A 43 10.61 -11.79 -13.85
C SER A 43 9.10 -11.74 -13.91
N GLY A 44 8.52 -10.63 -14.37
CA GLY A 44 7.09 -10.47 -14.60
C GLY A 44 6.54 -11.45 -15.65
N ALA A 45 5.23 -11.69 -15.62
CA ALA A 45 4.58 -12.57 -16.60
C ALA A 45 4.26 -11.83 -17.90
N GLU A 46 4.14 -12.58 -19.00
CA GLU A 46 3.57 -12.06 -20.25
C GLU A 46 2.06 -11.80 -20.07
N ASP A 47 1.55 -10.80 -20.78
CA ASP A 47 0.11 -10.54 -20.85
C ASP A 47 -0.59 -11.70 -21.58
N ILE A 48 -1.48 -12.41 -20.89
CA ILE A 48 -2.21 -13.55 -21.48
C ILE A 48 -3.54 -13.14 -22.11
N THR A 49 -3.97 -11.90 -21.90
CA THR A 49 -5.21 -11.33 -22.44
C THR A 49 -5.01 -9.86 -22.78
N GLY A 50 -5.63 -9.39 -23.87
CA GLY A 50 -5.56 -7.98 -24.26
C GLY A 50 -4.32 -7.62 -25.08
N PRO A 51 -4.02 -6.33 -25.22
CA PRO A 51 -2.75 -5.85 -25.78
C PRO A 51 -1.57 -6.26 -24.90
N ASP A 52 -0.39 -6.38 -25.49
CA ASP A 52 0.86 -6.55 -24.76
C ASP A 52 1.33 -5.20 -24.21
N ASN A 53 1.23 -5.04 -22.89
CA ASN A 53 1.69 -3.87 -22.13
C ASN A 53 3.11 -4.08 -21.58
N GLY A 54 3.69 -5.27 -21.77
CA GLY A 54 5.00 -5.65 -21.25
C GLY A 54 4.94 -6.44 -19.94
N LYS A 55 6.12 -6.86 -19.51
CA LYS A 55 6.28 -7.72 -18.32
C LYS A 55 6.50 -6.95 -17.03
N ASP A 56 6.95 -5.70 -17.12
CA ASP A 56 7.19 -4.85 -15.95
C ASP A 56 5.86 -4.38 -15.36
N LYS A 57 5.33 -5.14 -14.41
CA LYS A 57 4.00 -4.90 -13.84
C LYS A 57 3.99 -3.71 -12.87
N ILE A 58 5.14 -3.13 -12.53
CA ILE A 58 5.26 -1.98 -11.63
C ILE A 58 5.98 -0.86 -12.38
N ASP A 59 5.23 0.00 -13.08
CA ASP A 59 5.80 1.06 -13.93
C ASP A 59 6.69 2.05 -13.19
N MET A 60 6.54 2.16 -11.86
CA MET A 60 7.40 2.96 -11.02
C MET A 60 7.52 2.36 -9.62
N TYR A 61 8.74 1.94 -9.29
CA TYR A 61 9.13 1.58 -7.93
C TYR A 61 10.00 2.69 -7.32
N LEU A 62 9.67 3.13 -6.10
CA LEU A 62 10.48 4.06 -5.32
C LEU A 62 10.66 3.54 -3.89
N PHE A 63 11.91 3.52 -3.45
CA PHE A 63 12.28 3.26 -2.07
C PHE A 63 12.96 4.49 -1.49
N ASP A 64 12.39 5.01 -0.40
CA ASP A 64 13.01 6.01 0.46
C ASP A 64 12.62 5.69 1.91
N ASP A 65 13.61 5.59 2.78
CA ASP A 65 13.38 5.14 4.15
C ASP A 65 12.92 6.26 5.10
N ASP A 66 12.85 7.50 4.60
CA ASP A 66 12.14 8.64 5.17
C ASP A 66 10.70 8.68 4.63
N SER A 67 9.74 8.39 5.51
CA SER A 67 8.32 8.32 5.14
C SER A 67 7.74 9.68 4.71
N GLU A 68 8.25 10.81 5.20
CA GLU A 68 7.77 12.13 4.77
C GLU A 68 8.25 12.45 3.35
N VAL A 69 9.54 12.22 3.06
CA VAL A 69 10.10 12.41 1.72
C VAL A 69 9.38 11.52 0.71
N LEU A 70 9.18 10.24 1.05
CA LEU A 70 8.47 9.28 0.20
C LEU A 70 7.04 9.73 -0.14
N VAL A 71 6.31 10.28 0.84
CA VAL A 71 4.94 10.80 0.63
C VAL A 71 4.95 12.04 -0.25
N ASP A 72 5.90 12.96 -0.05
CA ASP A 72 6.02 14.15 -0.87
C ASP A 72 6.37 13.81 -2.34
N ASP A 73 7.25 12.82 -2.55
CA ASP A 73 7.57 12.30 -3.88
C ASP A 73 6.36 11.60 -4.53
N PHE A 74 5.64 10.77 -3.76
CA PHE A 74 4.40 10.15 -4.24
C PHE A 74 3.38 11.20 -4.70
N ILE A 75 3.17 12.25 -3.90
CA ILE A 75 2.25 13.35 -4.24
C ILE A 75 2.73 14.09 -5.49
N SER A 76 4.03 14.35 -5.61
CA SER A 76 4.63 15.02 -6.77
C SER A 76 4.37 14.25 -8.07
N VAL A 77 4.60 12.93 -8.06
CA VAL A 77 4.33 12.05 -9.20
C VAL A 77 2.83 12.02 -9.50
N MET A 78 1.97 11.81 -8.48
CA MET A 78 0.52 11.74 -8.67
C MET A 78 -0.07 13.00 -9.30
N ARG A 79 0.48 14.18 -9.04
CA ARG A 79 0.03 15.45 -9.66
C ARG A 79 0.39 15.59 -11.14
N THR A 80 1.45 14.92 -11.59
CA THR A 80 1.98 15.08 -12.96
C THR A 80 1.58 13.92 -13.86
N ALA A 81 1.62 12.70 -13.32
CA ALA A 81 1.18 11.48 -13.95
C ALA A 81 0.56 10.59 -12.86
N PRO A 82 -0.77 10.64 -12.66
CA PRO A 82 -1.46 9.77 -11.72
C PRO A 82 -1.24 8.29 -12.04
N PHE A 83 -1.21 7.46 -11.00
CA PHE A 83 -1.35 6.01 -11.12
C PHE A 83 -2.82 5.62 -11.06
N HIS A 84 -3.17 4.51 -11.71
CA HIS A 84 -4.49 3.89 -11.57
C HIS A 84 -4.52 2.91 -10.39
N LEU A 85 -3.36 2.29 -10.09
CA LEU A 85 -3.12 1.49 -8.90
C LEU A 85 -1.79 1.92 -8.28
N SER A 86 -1.81 2.34 -7.03
CA SER A 86 -0.61 2.65 -6.27
C SER A 86 -0.58 1.91 -4.93
N PHE A 87 0.56 1.33 -4.59
CA PHE A 87 0.85 0.80 -3.26
C PHE A 87 1.81 1.74 -2.54
N LEU A 88 1.39 2.28 -1.39
CA LEU A 88 2.21 3.13 -0.54
C LEU A 88 2.40 2.44 0.82
N HIS A 89 3.65 2.18 1.20
CA HIS A 89 4.01 1.57 2.48
C HIS A 89 4.85 2.52 3.34
N LEU A 90 4.40 2.77 4.57
CA LEU A 90 5.06 3.63 5.56
C LEU A 90 5.45 2.81 6.80
N ARG A 91 6.73 2.85 7.19
CA ARG A 91 7.33 1.91 8.16
C ARG A 91 7.36 2.40 9.62
N ASP A 92 7.10 3.68 9.86
CA ASP A 92 7.58 4.33 11.08
C ASP A 92 6.97 3.74 12.36
N PRO A 93 5.65 3.44 12.44
CA PRO A 93 5.08 2.78 13.62
C PRO A 93 5.73 1.43 13.94
N ASP A 94 6.06 0.62 12.92
CA ASP A 94 6.75 -0.66 13.11
C ASP A 94 8.19 -0.47 13.62
N ALA A 95 8.93 0.49 13.04
CA ALA A 95 10.29 0.79 13.46
C ALA A 95 10.34 1.25 14.94
N HIS A 96 9.41 2.12 15.35
CA HIS A 96 9.30 2.58 16.73
C HIS A 96 8.75 1.51 17.67
N GLY A 97 7.83 0.66 17.20
CA GLY A 97 7.36 -0.52 17.92
C GLY A 97 8.51 -1.44 18.29
N HIS A 98 9.36 -1.81 17.33
CA HIS A 98 10.53 -2.64 17.59
C HIS A 98 11.60 -1.95 18.43
N GLY A 99 11.87 -0.66 18.18
CA GLY A 99 12.97 0.04 18.85
C GLY A 99 12.65 0.46 20.28
N THR A 100 11.44 0.97 20.52
CA THR A 100 11.06 1.65 21.77
C THR A 100 9.85 1.05 22.45
N GLY A 101 9.13 0.17 21.74
CA GLY A 101 8.01 -0.60 22.23
C GLY A 101 6.66 -0.08 21.72
N TRP A 102 5.77 -1.01 21.36
CA TRP A 102 4.40 -0.67 21.00
C TRP A 102 3.67 0.05 22.14
N MET A 103 2.80 1.00 21.79
CA MET A 103 2.02 1.83 22.73
C MET A 103 2.86 2.68 23.69
N ARG A 104 4.14 2.92 23.38
CA ARG A 104 5.01 3.89 24.08
C ARG A 104 4.95 5.26 23.40
N PRO A 105 5.37 6.35 24.08
CA PRO A 105 5.30 7.71 23.52
C PRO A 105 5.84 7.82 22.09
N ASN A 106 7.05 7.31 21.80
CA ASN A 106 7.63 7.37 20.46
C ASN A 106 6.82 6.60 19.40
N TYR A 107 6.18 5.48 19.77
CA TYR A 107 5.28 4.76 18.86
C TYR A 107 4.03 5.59 18.57
N LEU A 108 3.45 6.23 19.59
CA LEU A 108 2.27 7.07 19.43
C LEU A 108 2.57 8.32 18.61
N GLU A 109 3.72 8.96 18.83
CA GLU A 109 4.22 10.08 18.00
C GLU A 109 4.37 9.65 16.53
N ALA A 110 4.91 8.46 16.27
CA ALA A 110 5.00 7.93 14.91
C ALA A 110 3.62 7.68 14.29
N VAL A 111 2.64 7.21 15.07
CA VAL A 111 1.25 7.04 14.60
C VAL A 111 0.60 8.39 14.28
N GLU A 112 0.80 9.41 15.12
CA GLU A 112 0.34 10.79 14.87
C GLU A 112 0.96 11.37 13.59
N GLU A 113 2.23 11.08 13.34
CA GLU A 113 2.89 11.49 12.11
C GLU A 113 2.33 10.78 10.87
N MET A 114 2.02 9.49 10.95
CA MET A 114 1.34 8.77 9.86
C MET A 114 -0.05 9.34 9.57
N ASP A 115 -0.80 9.75 10.60
CA ASP A 115 -2.09 10.42 10.42
C ASP A 115 -1.95 11.75 9.67
N ARG A 116 -0.92 12.55 10.00
CA ARG A 116 -0.60 13.80 9.29
C ARG A 116 -0.26 13.56 7.82
N LEU A 117 0.57 12.54 7.53
CA LEU A 117 0.92 12.18 6.15
C LEU A 117 -0.30 11.67 5.36
N LEU A 118 -1.17 10.88 6.00
CA LEU A 118 -2.43 10.47 5.40
C LEU A 118 -3.33 11.67 5.08
N GLY A 119 -3.34 12.70 5.94
CA GLY A 119 -3.98 13.99 5.66
C GLY A 119 -3.51 14.61 4.34
N LYS A 120 -2.20 14.62 4.06
CA LYS A 120 -1.66 15.12 2.77
C LYS A 120 -2.23 14.34 1.56
N LEU A 121 -2.47 13.03 1.70
CA LEU A 121 -3.04 12.20 0.63
C LEU A 121 -4.51 12.49 0.38
N PHE A 122 -5.30 12.70 1.45
CA PHE A 122 -6.68 13.14 1.32
C PHE A 122 -6.75 14.51 0.66
N ASP A 123 -5.90 15.46 1.08
CA ASP A 123 -5.81 16.79 0.47
C ASP A 123 -5.45 16.72 -1.02
N LEU A 124 -4.52 15.84 -1.41
CA LEU A 124 -4.20 15.59 -2.82
C LEU A 124 -5.47 15.17 -3.59
N VAL A 125 -6.19 14.15 -3.11
CA VAL A 125 -7.37 13.64 -3.81
C VAL A 125 -8.51 14.64 -3.85
N GLU A 126 -8.76 15.38 -2.77
CA GLU A 126 -9.90 16.30 -2.69
C GLU A 126 -9.70 17.59 -3.49
N ASN A 127 -8.44 17.99 -3.72
CA ASN A 127 -8.08 19.24 -4.40
C ASN A 127 -7.59 19.04 -5.84
N ASP A 128 -7.34 17.82 -6.29
CA ASP A 128 -6.99 17.52 -7.67
C ASP A 128 -8.23 17.12 -8.50
N PRO A 129 -8.62 17.86 -9.55
CA PRO A 129 -9.80 17.54 -10.38
C PRO A 129 -9.73 16.18 -11.09
N ALA A 130 -8.55 15.64 -11.37
CA ALA A 130 -8.41 14.34 -12.00
C ALA A 130 -8.69 13.20 -11.00
N LEU A 131 -8.34 13.40 -9.72
CA LEU A 131 -8.48 12.41 -8.65
C LEU A 131 -9.83 12.50 -7.92
N LYS A 132 -10.36 13.72 -7.75
CA LYS A 132 -11.58 13.96 -6.99
C LYS A 132 -12.78 13.22 -7.57
N GLY A 133 -13.41 12.36 -6.76
CA GLY A 133 -14.54 11.52 -7.19
C GLY A 133 -14.14 10.35 -8.12
N ASN A 134 -12.85 10.19 -8.40
CA ASN A 134 -12.29 9.13 -9.22
C ASN A 134 -11.38 8.16 -8.44
N THR A 135 -10.88 8.58 -7.29
CA THR A 135 -9.97 7.79 -6.45
C THR A 135 -10.70 7.08 -5.30
N THR A 136 -10.21 5.90 -4.97
CA THR A 136 -10.54 5.15 -3.74
C THR A 136 -9.24 4.92 -2.97
N ILE A 137 -9.28 5.11 -1.65
CA ILE A 137 -8.17 4.85 -0.74
C ILE A 137 -8.56 3.69 0.17
N ILE A 138 -7.65 2.73 0.31
CA ILE A 138 -7.72 1.67 1.31
C ILE A 138 -6.56 1.89 2.27
N VAL A 139 -6.85 1.99 3.57
CA VAL A 139 -5.84 2.13 4.62
C VAL A 139 -5.90 0.91 5.51
N THR A 140 -4.77 0.23 5.66
CA THR A 140 -4.65 -0.96 6.49
C THR A 140 -3.22 -1.12 7.00
N SER A 141 -2.97 -2.16 7.80
CA SER A 141 -1.65 -2.51 8.32
C SER A 141 -1.43 -4.03 8.14
N ASP A 142 -0.18 -4.47 8.04
CA ASP A 142 0.17 -5.88 7.95
C ASP A 142 0.14 -6.59 9.31
N HIS A 143 0.41 -5.87 10.40
CA HIS A 143 0.33 -6.39 11.77
C HIS A 143 0.28 -5.26 12.81
N GLY A 144 -0.13 -5.62 14.03
CA GLY A 144 0.11 -4.78 15.21
C GLY A 144 1.30 -5.28 16.03
N GLY A 145 1.29 -5.13 17.34
CA GLY A 145 2.39 -5.58 18.18
C GLY A 145 2.22 -5.25 19.65
N THR A 146 2.98 -5.93 20.51
CA THR A 146 3.02 -5.69 21.95
C THR A 146 4.46 -5.76 22.45
N ALA A 147 4.78 -5.03 23.52
CA ALA A 147 6.15 -4.92 24.01
C ALA A 147 7.13 -4.59 22.87
N TYR A 148 7.95 -5.54 22.42
CA TYR A 148 8.94 -5.38 21.32
C TYR A 148 8.76 -6.41 20.18
N GLY A 149 7.62 -7.11 20.12
CA GLY A 149 7.38 -8.15 19.12
C GLY A 149 5.94 -8.19 18.60
N HIS A 150 5.71 -9.01 17.58
CA HIS A 150 4.42 -9.06 16.87
C HIS A 150 4.12 -10.44 16.23
N THR A 151 4.74 -11.52 16.72
CA THR A 151 4.65 -12.86 16.09
C THR A 151 3.91 -13.92 16.90
N ASP A 152 3.46 -13.59 18.12
CA ASP A 152 2.70 -14.53 18.95
C ASP A 152 1.24 -14.62 18.49
N SER A 153 0.86 -15.75 17.88
CA SER A 153 -0.48 -16.03 17.36
C SER A 153 -1.60 -16.01 18.40
N SER A 154 -1.28 -16.06 19.69
CA SER A 154 -2.27 -15.99 20.77
C SER A 154 -2.60 -14.56 21.21
N VAL A 155 -1.85 -13.56 20.71
CA VAL A 155 -2.01 -12.15 21.06
C VAL A 155 -2.80 -11.45 19.95
N GLU A 156 -4.00 -10.97 20.29
CA GLU A 156 -4.92 -10.35 19.34
C GLU A 156 -4.34 -9.08 18.71
N GLU A 157 -3.64 -8.26 19.50
CA GLU A 157 -3.02 -7.01 19.09
C GLU A 157 -1.93 -7.20 18.02
N HIS A 158 -1.47 -8.43 17.78
CA HIS A 158 -0.53 -8.71 16.69
C HIS A 158 -1.21 -8.84 15.33
N TYR A 159 -2.52 -9.13 15.28
CA TYR A 159 -3.22 -9.48 14.03
C TYR A 159 -4.51 -8.70 13.78
N VAL A 160 -5.10 -8.08 14.81
CA VAL A 160 -6.23 -7.17 14.61
C VAL A 160 -5.70 -5.85 14.08
N ILE A 161 -5.96 -5.63 12.79
CA ILE A 161 -5.48 -4.50 12.02
C ILE A 161 -6.64 -3.58 11.63
N PRO A 162 -6.39 -2.28 11.47
CA PRO A 162 -7.36 -1.38 10.86
C PRO A 162 -7.62 -1.80 9.40
N PHE A 163 -8.85 -1.66 8.94
CA PHE A 163 -9.18 -1.75 7.53
C PHE A 163 -10.22 -0.68 7.20
N TYR A 164 -9.76 0.40 6.59
CA TYR A 164 -10.59 1.53 6.21
C TYR A 164 -10.65 1.66 4.69
N THR A 165 -11.82 2.04 4.20
CA THR A 165 -12.02 2.36 2.79
C THR A 165 -12.67 3.74 2.69
N TRP A 166 -12.24 4.54 1.72
CA TRP A 166 -12.79 5.88 1.46
C TRP A 166 -12.74 6.19 -0.03
N GLY A 167 -13.69 6.99 -0.53
CA GLY A 167 -13.66 7.50 -1.91
C GLY A 167 -14.75 6.91 -2.81
N LYS A 168 -14.47 6.85 -4.12
CA LYS A 168 -15.45 6.47 -5.14
C LYS A 168 -16.00 5.05 -4.91
N GLY A 169 -17.32 4.89 -4.97
CA GLY A 169 -17.95 3.57 -4.81
C GLY A 169 -18.00 3.04 -3.37
N VAL A 170 -17.39 3.73 -2.41
CA VAL A 170 -17.48 3.37 -0.98
C VAL A 170 -18.74 4.01 -0.37
N THR A 171 -19.62 3.19 0.19
CA THR A 171 -20.82 3.67 0.89
C THR A 171 -20.44 4.24 2.25
N ARG A 172 -20.84 5.49 2.51
CA ARG A 172 -20.50 6.20 3.76
C ARG A 172 -21.29 5.64 4.95
N GLY A 173 -20.62 5.53 6.11
CA GLY A 173 -21.25 5.22 7.40
C GLY A 173 -21.79 3.80 7.52
N VAL A 174 -21.31 2.88 6.67
CA VAL A 174 -21.73 1.47 6.68
C VAL A 174 -20.55 0.61 7.12
N ASP A 175 -20.84 -0.37 7.98
CA ASP A 175 -19.90 -1.40 8.38
C ASP A 175 -19.49 -2.28 7.19
N LEU A 176 -18.19 -2.53 7.03
CA LEU A 176 -17.65 -3.25 5.87
C LEU A 176 -18.10 -4.71 5.79
N TYR A 177 -18.36 -5.36 6.92
CA TYR A 177 -18.90 -6.72 6.91
C TYR A 177 -20.35 -6.73 6.47
N THR A 178 -21.12 -5.74 6.90
CA THR A 178 -22.52 -5.56 6.51
C THR A 178 -22.65 -5.26 5.01
N SER A 179 -21.77 -4.42 4.45
CA SER A 179 -21.77 -4.11 3.01
C SER A 179 -21.29 -5.26 2.12
N ASN A 180 -20.55 -6.23 2.68
CA ASN A 180 -19.99 -7.39 1.98
C ASN A 180 -20.59 -8.72 2.46
N ALA A 181 -21.87 -8.75 2.82
CA ALA A 181 -22.51 -9.91 3.43
C ALA A 181 -22.48 -11.20 2.58
N ASN A 182 -22.28 -11.08 1.26
CA ASN A 182 -22.35 -12.21 0.31
C ASN A 182 -20.98 -12.63 -0.26
N SER A 183 -19.87 -12.03 0.19
CA SER A 183 -18.52 -12.29 -0.34
C SER A 183 -17.55 -12.89 0.69
N ARG A 184 -18.10 -13.48 1.76
CA ARG A 184 -17.33 -14.26 2.74
C ARG A 184 -17.12 -15.71 2.30
#